data_AF-A0A1S8BCY7-F1
#
_entry.id   AF-A0A1S8BCY7-F1
#
_cell.length_a   1.000
_cell.length_b   1.000
_cell.length_c   1.000
_cell.angle_alpha   90.00
_cell.angle_beta   90.00
_cell.angle_gamma   90.00
#
_symmetry.space_group_name_H-M   'P 1'
#
loop_
_entity.id
_entity.type
_entity.pdbx_description
1 polymer ?
#
loop_
_entity_poly.entity_id
_entity_poly.type
_entity_poly.pdbx_seq_one_letter_code
_entity_poly.pdbx_strand_id
1 'polypeptide(L)' 'MAPASQPMFAKDEKALCFHHELLYEAKVLDVKALDPNDKKSAYLYKVHYKGWKST' A
#
# COMPACT_ATOMS: atom_id res chain seq x y z
N MET A 1 -3.27 5.86 -25.53
CA MET A 1 -3.12 4.90 -24.43
C MET A 1 -3.42 5.63 -23.13
N ALA A 2 -4.42 5.21 -22.36
CA ALA A 2 -4.60 5.74 -21.01
C ALA A 2 -3.30 5.46 -20.21
N PRO A 3 -2.81 6.40 -19.38
CA PRO A 3 -1.59 6.17 -18.62
C PRO A 3 -1.79 4.93 -17.75
N ALA A 4 -0.87 3.97 -17.86
CA ALA A 4 -0.83 2.84 -16.94
C ALA A 4 -0.85 3.42 -15.52
N SER A 5 -1.85 3.04 -14.72
CA SER A 5 -1.99 3.53 -13.35
C SER A 5 -0.67 3.25 -12.65
N GLN A 6 0.08 4.28 -12.25
CA GLN A 6 1.30 4.11 -11.50
C GLN A 6 0.96 3.85 -10.03
N PRO A 7 1.79 3.09 -9.28
CA PRO A 7 1.57 2.93 -7.85
C PRO A 7 1.64 4.29 -7.15
N MET A 8 0.72 4.53 -6.22
CA MET A 8 0.59 5.80 -5.51
C MET A 8 1.69 5.97 -4.46
N PHE A 9 2.16 4.86 -3.88
CA PHE A 9 3.24 4.84 -2.88
C PHE A 9 4.35 3.93 -3.38
N ALA A 10 5.60 4.32 -3.13
CA ALA A 10 6.76 3.51 -3.46
C ALA A 10 7.15 2.58 -2.29
N LYS A 11 7.96 1.56 -2.61
CA LYS A 11 8.64 0.77 -1.59
C LYS A 11 9.56 1.67 -0.74
N ASP A 12 9.63 1.36 0.55
CA ASP A 12 10.38 2.08 1.59
C ASP A 12 9.84 3.48 1.93
N GLU A 13 8.70 3.87 1.37
CA GLU A 13 8.03 5.12 1.68
C GLU A 13 7.22 5.05 2.98
N LYS A 14 7.08 6.18 3.69
CA LYS A 14 6.19 6.30 4.84
C LYS A 14 4.79 6.66 4.36
N ALA A 15 3.79 5.91 4.80
CA ALA A 15 2.39 6.13 4.48
C ALA A 15 1.54 6.16 5.76
N LEU A 16 0.37 6.79 5.66
CA LEU A 16 -0.68 6.71 6.67
C LEU A 16 -1.69 5.64 6.23
N CYS A 17 -1.89 4.62 7.05
CA CYS A 17 -2.71 3.47 6.72
C CYS A 17 -3.88 3.33 7.70
N PHE A 18 -5.10 3.26 7.17
CA PHE A 18 -6.29 3.05 7.96
C PHE A 18 -6.34 1.63 8.50
N HIS A 19 -6.59 1.50 9.79
CA HIS A 19 -7.00 0.26 10.42
C HIS A 19 -8.31 0.53 11.18
N HIS A 20 -9.41 0.05 10.58
CA HIS A 20 -10.76 0.45 10.95
C HIS A 20 -10.93 1.97 10.79
N GLU A 21 -11.26 2.67 11.86
CA GLU A 21 -11.52 4.11 11.91
C GLU A 21 -10.28 4.92 12.36
N LEU A 22 -9.19 4.23 12.69
CA LEU A 22 -7.95 4.85 13.15
C LEU A 22 -6.88 4.85 12.05
N LEU A 23 -6.11 5.92 11.98
CA LEU A 23 -5.04 6.12 11.01
C LEU A 23 -3.68 5.92 11.69
N TYR A 24 -2.85 5.03 11.14
CA TYR A 24 -1.54 4.69 11.70
C TYR A 24 -0.41 5.05 10.74
N GLU A 25 0.71 5.52 11.26
CA GLU A 25 1.95 5.64 10.49
C GLU A 25 2.50 4.24 10.19
N ALA A 26 2.77 3.97 8.92
CA ALA A 26 3.31 2.71 8.45
C ALA A 26 4.39 2.93 7.39
N LYS A 27 5.26 1.95 7.21
CA LYS A 27 6.25 1.92 6.13
C LYS A 27 5.80 0.93 5.05
N VAL A 28 5.81 1.34 3.79
CA VAL A 28 5.56 0.45 2.65
C VAL A 28 6.78 -0.46 2.48
N LEU A 29 6.57 -1.76 2.61
CA LEU A 29 7.58 -2.79 2.44
C LEU A 29 7.63 -3.33 1.01
N ASP A 30 6.47 -3.42 0.36
CA ASP A 30 6.35 -3.99 -0.99
C ASP A 30 5.09 -3.48 -1.69
N VAL A 31 5.14 -3.41 -3.02
CA VAL A 31 4.04 -2.98 -3.87
C VAL A 31 3.85 -4.00 -4.98
N LYS A 32 2.63 -4.55 -5.09
CA LYS A 32 2.27 -5.51 -6.13
C LYS A 32 1.14 -4.96 -6.97
N ALA A 33 1.29 -5.02 -8.30
CA ALA A 33 0.17 -4.81 -9.19
C ALA A 33 -0.81 -5.98 -9.03
N LEU A 34 -2.08 -5.67 -8.81
CA LEU A 34 -3.16 -6.66 -8.86
C LEU A 34 -3.56 -6.89 -10.32
N ASP A 35 -4.14 -8.06 -10.58
CA ASP A 35 -4.62 -8.40 -11.91
C ASP A 35 -5.57 -7.31 -12.44
N PRO A 36 -5.41 -6.87 -13.70
CA PRO A 36 -6.25 -5.83 -14.28
C PRO A 36 -7.73 -6.21 -14.42
N ASN A 37 -8.06 -7.50 -14.23
CA ASN A 37 -9.44 -7.97 -14.16
C ASN A 37 -10.07 -7.80 -12.76
N ASP A 38 -9.28 -7.52 -11.73
CA ASP A 38 -9.78 -7.24 -10.38
C ASP A 38 -10.21 -5.77 -10.29
N LYS A 39 -11.53 -5.55 -10.33
CA LYS A 39 -12.13 -4.22 -10.34
C LYS A 39 -12.02 -3.46 -9.00
N LYS A 40 -11.51 -4.09 -7.94
CA LYS A 40 -11.53 -3.48 -6.60
C LYS A 40 -10.30 -2.61 -6.32
N SER A 41 -9.12 -2.95 -6.84
CA SER A 41 -7.89 -2.19 -6.58
C SER A 41 -6.80 -2.55 -7.60
N ALA A 42 -6.08 -1.55 -8.11
CA ALA A 42 -4.98 -1.77 -9.05
C ALA A 42 -3.67 -2.24 -8.39
N TYR A 43 -3.50 -1.96 -7.08
CA TYR A 43 -2.26 -2.23 -6.35
C TYR A 43 -2.54 -2.72 -4.94
N LEU A 44 -1.68 -3.63 -4.47
CA LEU A 44 -1.65 -4.13 -3.11
C LEU A 44 -0.33 -3.73 -2.45
N TYR A 45 -0.44 -3.10 -1.28
CA TYR A 45 0.70 -2.56 -0.55
C TYR A 45 0.91 -3.37 0.72
N LYS A 46 2.09 -3.99 0.85
CA LYS A 46 2.52 -4.58 2.11
C LYS A 46 3.07 -3.46 2.98
N VAL A 47 2.45 -3.20 4.12
CA VAL A 47 2.89 -2.15 5.05
C VAL A 47 3.29 -2.73 6.40
N HIS A 48 4.18 -2.05 7.10
CA HIS A 48 4.52 -2.34 8.49
C HIS A 48 4.22 -1.12 9.35
N TYR A 49 3.32 -1.28 10.32
CA TYR A 49 2.93 -0.21 11.22
C TYR A 49 4.07 0.14 12.18
N LYS A 50 4.27 1.44 12.39
CA LYS A 50 5.27 1.96 13.32
C LYS A 50 4.93 1.55 14.75
N GLY A 51 5.94 1.03 15.45
CA GLY A 51 5.81 0.59 16.84
C GLY A 51 5.24 -0.82 17.02
N TRP A 52 4.87 -1.50 15.93
CA TRP A 52 4.49 -2.91 15.98
C TRP A 52 5.76 -3.77 15.99
N LYS A 53 5.74 -4.90 16.72
CA LYS A 53 6.91 -5.79 16.74
C LYS A 53 7.20 -6.25 15.30
N SER A 54 8.44 -6.08 14.85
CA SER A 54 8.90 -6.72 13.60
C SER A 54 8.80 -8.22 13.80
N THR A 55 7.90 -8.83 13.04
CA THR A 55 7.79 -10.29 12.91
C THR A 55 8.55 -10.72 11.68
#